data_AF-A0ABD5Y948-F1
#
_entry.id   AF-A0ABD5Y948-F1
#
_cell.length_a   1.000
_cell.length_b   1.000
_cell.length_c   1.000
_cell.angle_alpha   90.00
_cell.angle_beta   90.00
_cell.angle_gamma   90.00
#
_symmetry.space_group_name_H-M   'P 1'
#
loop_
_entity.id
_entity.type
_entity.pdbx_description
1 polymer ?
#
loop_
_entity_poly.entity_id
_entity_poly.type
_entity_poly.pdbx_seq_one_letter_code
_entity_poly.pdbx_strand_id
1 'polypeptide(L)'
;MAKSSRHWESAPTGWSTDSQIVREFDRPVRVSKAVTETLIEAVEDWPELSRSPPVFEFVDADKLDGLFKTRAVDEASHMPSVEFLFQDALVTVMYASTVRVIVEREV
;
A
#
# COMPACT_ATOMS: atom_id res chain seq x y z
N MET A 1 7.42 39.01 2.38
CA MET A 1 7.00 38.03 1.35
C MET A 1 7.90 36.82 1.47
N ALA A 2 7.37 35.70 1.99
CA ALA A 2 8.10 34.44 2.07
C ALA A 2 7.37 33.42 1.19
N LYS A 3 7.97 33.08 0.03
CA LYS A 3 7.59 31.90 -0.73
C LYS A 3 8.28 30.71 -0.06
N SER A 4 7.54 29.97 0.76
CA SER A 4 7.99 28.71 1.32
C SER A 4 7.38 27.57 0.50
N SER A 5 8.27 26.92 -0.25
CA SER A 5 8.08 25.66 -0.97
C SER A 5 7.49 24.59 -0.04
N ARG A 6 6.45 23.86 -0.49
CA ARG A 6 6.08 22.50 0.00
C ARG A 6 5.48 21.76 -1.18
N HIS A 7 6.31 21.01 -1.88
CA HIS A 7 6.33 19.54 -1.84
C HIS A 7 4.98 18.99 -2.28
N TRP A 8 4.95 18.49 -3.52
CA TRP A 8 3.83 17.82 -4.15
C TRP A 8 3.64 16.44 -3.49
N GLU A 9 3.31 16.39 -2.21
CA GLU A 9 2.70 15.18 -1.66
C GLU A 9 1.21 15.29 -2.00
N SER A 10 0.86 14.89 -3.22
CA SER A 10 -0.52 14.50 -3.50
C SER A 10 -0.83 13.37 -2.53
N ALA A 11 -1.65 13.64 -1.51
CA ALA A 11 -2.11 12.60 -0.61
C ALA A 11 -2.71 11.47 -1.47
N PRO A 12 -2.42 10.19 -1.17
CA PRO A 12 -2.97 9.10 -1.93
C PRO A 12 -4.50 9.21 -1.98
N THR A 13 -5.06 9.06 -3.18
CA THR A 13 -6.52 9.09 -3.35
C THR A 13 -7.08 7.80 -2.76
N GLY A 14 -8.18 7.85 -2.01
CA GLY A 14 -8.68 6.65 -1.34
C GLY A 14 -9.84 6.91 -0.39
N TRP A 15 -10.24 5.86 0.31
CA TRP A 15 -11.28 5.91 1.34
C TRP A 15 -10.96 4.90 2.45
N SER A 16 -11.51 5.12 3.63
CA SER A 16 -11.38 4.23 4.79
C SER A 16 -12.75 4.02 5.44
N THR A 17 -12.89 2.87 6.09
CA THR A 17 -14.02 2.44 6.91
C THR A 17 -13.49 1.81 8.20
N ASP A 18 -14.38 1.43 9.11
CA ASP A 18 -14.00 0.82 10.39
C ASP A 18 -13.19 -0.48 10.24
N SER A 19 -13.26 -1.19 9.11
CA SER A 19 -12.57 -2.47 8.88
C SER A 19 -11.72 -2.52 7.61
N GLN A 20 -11.71 -1.47 6.79
CA GLN A 20 -10.98 -1.46 5.53
C GLN A 20 -10.37 -0.08 5.22
N ILE A 21 -9.11 -0.06 4.78
CA ILE A 21 -8.41 1.11 4.26
C ILE A 21 -8.00 0.84 2.81
N VAL A 22 -8.37 1.75 1.90
CA VAL A 22 -8.02 1.69 0.48
C VAL A 22 -7.24 2.93 0.10
N ARG A 23 -6.07 2.74 -0.52
CA ARG A 23 -5.21 3.80 -1.03
C ARG A 23 -4.76 3.54 -2.46
N GLU A 24 -4.85 4.56 -3.29
CA GLU A 24 -4.45 4.55 -4.69
C GLU A 24 -3.30 5.52 -4.92
N PHE A 25 -2.30 5.04 -5.65
CA PHE A 25 -1.08 5.75 -5.97
C PHE A 25 -0.87 5.79 -7.48
N ASP A 26 -0.74 6.98 -8.04
CA ASP A 26 -0.43 7.16 -9.46
C ASP A 26 0.97 6.64 -9.79
N ARG A 27 1.11 6.07 -10.98
CA ARG A 27 2.42 5.60 -11.48
C ARG A 27 3.20 6.79 -12.05
N PRO A 28 4.53 6.85 -11.85
CA PRO A 28 5.38 5.85 -11.20
C PRO A 28 5.40 5.96 -9.67
N VAL A 29 5.26 4.83 -8.98
CA VAL A 29 5.39 4.72 -7.52
C VAL A 29 6.18 3.48 -7.14
N ARG A 30 6.93 3.53 -6.03
CA ARG A 30 7.56 2.36 -5.42
C ARG A 30 6.49 1.59 -4.65
N VAL A 31 6.27 0.32 -5.00
CA VAL A 31 5.18 -0.47 -4.40
C VAL A 31 5.45 -0.69 -2.92
N SER A 32 6.70 -0.97 -2.57
CA SER A 32 7.18 -1.03 -1.19
C SER A 32 6.81 0.21 -0.36
N LYS A 33 6.97 1.41 -0.94
CA LYS A 33 6.60 2.67 -0.30
C LYS A 33 5.08 2.79 -0.12
N ALA A 34 4.31 2.55 -1.18
CA ALA A 34 2.85 2.62 -1.16
C ALA A 34 2.24 1.69 -0.11
N VAL A 35 2.75 0.46 -0.03
CA VAL A 35 2.33 -0.53 0.97
C VAL A 35 2.69 -0.07 2.39
N THR A 36 3.93 0.38 2.59
CA THR A 36 4.38 0.84 3.92
C THR A 36 3.55 2.03 4.42
N GLU A 37 3.30 3.02 3.57
CA GLU A 37 2.48 4.19 3.93
C GLU A 37 1.05 3.78 4.29
N THR A 38 0.46 2.87 3.53
CA THR A 38 -0.90 2.40 3.80
C THR A 38 -0.97 1.56 5.09
N LEU A 39 0.06 0.76 5.37
CA LEU A 39 0.13 -0.02 6.62
C LEU A 39 0.36 0.84 7.85
N ILE A 40 1.16 1.91 7.73
CA ILE A 40 1.32 2.89 8.82
C ILE A 40 -0.04 3.51 9.17
N GLU A 41 -0.80 3.92 8.16
CA GLU A 41 -2.16 4.44 8.36
C GLU A 41 -3.07 3.41 9.04
N ALA A 42 -3.03 2.15 8.59
CA ALA A 42 -3.79 1.07 9.21
C ALA A 42 -3.42 0.83 10.68
N VAL A 43 -2.15 1.01 11.05
CA VAL A 43 -1.69 0.90 12.44
C VAL A 43 -2.12 2.12 13.27
N GLU A 44 -2.20 3.30 12.68
CA GLU A 44 -2.72 4.51 13.35
C GLU A 44 -4.23 4.38 13.63
N ASP A 45 -5.00 3.87 12.67
CA ASP A 45 -6.44 3.67 12.80
C ASP A 45 -6.78 2.45 13.67
N TRP A 46 -5.97 1.39 13.59
CA TRP A 46 -6.15 0.12 14.31
C TRP A 46 -4.89 -0.22 15.13
N PRO A 47 -4.72 0.41 16.32
CA PRO A 47 -3.55 0.21 17.16
C PRO A 47 -3.33 -1.24 17.61
N GLU A 48 -4.35 -2.10 17.51
CA GLU A 48 -4.23 -3.53 17.77
C GLU A 48 -3.21 -4.20 16.83
N LEU A 49 -3.08 -3.69 15.60
CA LEU A 49 -2.04 -4.10 14.67
C LEU A 49 -0.65 -3.74 15.21
N SER A 50 -0.46 -2.66 15.97
CA SER A 50 0.86 -2.22 16.44
C SER A 50 1.55 -3.17 17.46
N ARG A 51 0.95 -4.31 17.82
CA ARG A 51 1.43 -5.23 18.87
C ARG A 51 2.61 -6.13 18.46
N SER A 52 3.12 -6.04 17.24
CA SER A 52 4.28 -6.85 16.78
C SER A 52 5.27 -6.01 15.96
N PRO A 53 6.45 -6.55 15.60
CA PRO A 53 7.57 -5.79 15.08
C PRO A 53 7.29 -4.93 13.83
N PRO A 54 8.19 -4.00 13.48
CA PRO A 54 7.96 -3.06 12.40
C PRO A 54 7.64 -3.74 11.05
N VAL A 55 6.89 -3.05 10.19
CA VAL A 55 6.42 -3.53 8.87
C VAL A 55 7.51 -4.21 8.02
N PHE A 56 8.76 -3.74 8.09
CA PHE A 56 9.88 -4.32 7.34
C PHE A 56 10.26 -5.75 7.77
N GLU A 57 9.84 -6.21 8.95
CA GLU A 57 10.06 -7.58 9.42
C GLU A 57 9.05 -8.56 8.80
N PHE A 58 7.91 -8.06 8.33
CA PHE A 58 6.84 -8.88 7.73
C PHE A 58 6.79 -8.75 6.20
N VAL A 59 7.23 -7.60 5.68
CA VAL A 59 7.15 -7.27 4.26
C VAL A 59 8.55 -7.20 3.68
N ASP A 60 8.91 -8.20 2.86
CA ASP A 60 10.11 -8.16 2.03
C ASP A 60 9.88 -7.15 0.88
N ALA A 61 10.16 -5.89 1.17
CA ALA A 61 9.96 -4.76 0.27
C ALA A 61 10.68 -4.93 -1.08
N ASP A 62 11.87 -5.53 -1.07
CA ASP A 62 12.66 -5.81 -2.27
C ASP A 62 12.01 -6.91 -3.11
N LYS A 63 11.41 -7.93 -2.47
CA LYS A 63 10.60 -8.92 -3.17
C LYS A 63 9.26 -8.37 -3.65
N LEU A 64 8.61 -7.44 -2.94
CA LEU A 64 7.38 -6.79 -3.43
C LEU A 64 7.63 -6.03 -4.74
N ASP A 65 8.67 -5.19 -4.78
CA ASP A 65 9.06 -4.50 -6.02
C ASP A 65 9.49 -5.52 -7.12
N GLY A 66 10.01 -6.68 -6.71
CA GLY A 66 10.37 -7.80 -7.58
C GLY A 66 9.23 -8.73 -8.02
N LEU A 67 8.04 -8.65 -7.40
CA LEU A 67 6.85 -9.45 -7.75
C LEU A 67 6.14 -8.85 -8.97
N PHE A 68 6.16 -7.52 -9.10
CA PHE A 68 5.63 -6.79 -10.24
C PHE A 68 6.71 -6.58 -11.32
N LYS A 69 7.37 -7.66 -11.76
CA LYS A 69 8.31 -7.60 -12.91
C LYS A 69 7.56 -7.38 -14.22
N THR A 70 8.26 -6.85 -15.22
CA THR A 70 7.83 -6.36 -16.55
C THR A 70 6.65 -7.09 -17.24
N ARG A 71 6.41 -8.39 -17.00
CA ARG A 71 5.24 -9.11 -17.52
C ARG A 71 3.89 -8.65 -16.95
N ALA A 72 3.88 -8.10 -15.73
CA ALA A 72 2.72 -7.44 -15.13
C ALA A 72 2.30 -6.16 -15.87
N VAL A 73 3.17 -5.62 -16.73
CA VAL A 73 3.03 -4.30 -17.35
C VAL A 73 2.52 -4.38 -18.79
N ASP A 74 2.60 -5.55 -19.44
CA ASP A 74 2.44 -5.69 -20.90
C ASP A 74 1.09 -6.30 -21.34
N GLU A 75 0.39 -7.04 -20.49
CA GLU A 75 -0.87 -7.70 -20.88
C GLU A 75 -2.08 -7.04 -20.21
N ALA A 76 -2.82 -6.26 -21.01
CA ALA A 76 -4.05 -5.56 -20.67
C ALA A 76 -5.24 -6.45 -20.22
N SER A 77 -4.99 -7.65 -19.70
CA SER A 77 -6.01 -8.69 -19.49
C SER A 77 -5.95 -9.36 -18.10
N HIS A 78 -4.89 -9.17 -17.33
CA HIS A 78 -4.82 -9.61 -15.93
C HIS A 78 -4.33 -8.45 -15.10
N MET A 79 -5.09 -8.04 -14.09
CA MET A 79 -4.63 -7.10 -13.08
C MET A 79 -3.75 -7.89 -12.10
N PRO A 80 -2.42 -7.76 -12.12
CA PRO A 80 -1.57 -8.46 -11.18
C PRO A 80 -1.90 -7.98 -9.78
N SER A 81 -2.40 -8.90 -8.95
CA SER A 81 -2.62 -8.69 -7.52
C SER A 81 -1.72 -9.60 -6.71
N VAL A 82 -1.30 -9.12 -5.55
CA VAL A 82 -0.58 -9.88 -4.53
C VAL A 82 -1.32 -9.70 -3.22
N GLU A 83 -1.54 -10.81 -2.52
CA GLU A 83 -2.20 -10.85 -1.22
C GLU A 83 -1.24 -11.43 -0.18
N PHE A 84 -1.18 -10.81 1.00
CA PHE A 84 -0.45 -11.34 2.14
C PHE A 84 -1.08 -10.88 3.45
N LEU A 85 -0.81 -11.61 4.53
CA LEU A 85 -1.28 -11.25 5.88
C LEU A 85 -0.24 -10.38 6.59
N PHE A 86 -0.71 -9.31 7.22
CA PHE A 86 0.04 -8.44 8.10
C PHE A 86 -0.70 -8.33 9.43
N GLN A 87 -0.22 -9.02 10.46
CA GLN A 87 -0.78 -8.95 11.82
C GLN A 87 -2.30 -9.20 11.85
N ASP A 88 -2.72 -10.29 11.20
CA ASP A 88 -4.11 -10.70 11.01
C ASP A 88 -4.97 -9.76 10.15
N ALA A 89 -4.39 -8.71 9.56
CA ALA A 89 -5.00 -7.95 8.48
C ALA A 89 -4.60 -8.53 7.11
N LEU A 90 -5.57 -8.65 6.20
CA LEU A 90 -5.33 -9.01 4.81
C LEU A 90 -4.88 -7.76 4.04
N VAL A 91 -3.72 -7.84 3.42
CA VAL A 91 -3.18 -6.79 2.55
C VAL A 91 -3.25 -7.24 1.10
N THR A 92 -3.99 -6.52 0.29
CA THR A 92 -4.11 -6.74 -1.16
C THR A 92 -3.47 -5.59 -1.92
N VAL A 93 -2.49 -5.90 -2.76
CA VAL A 93 -1.80 -4.94 -3.62
C VAL A 93 -2.17 -5.22 -5.06
N MET A 94 -2.88 -4.29 -5.69
CA MET A 94 -3.26 -4.36 -7.10
C MET A 94 -2.36 -3.42 -7.91
N TYR A 95 -1.84 -3.91 -9.03
CA TYR A 95 -0.93 -3.12 -9.87
C TYR A 95 -1.51 -2.99 -11.30
N ALA A 96 -1.97 -1.80 -11.66
CA ALA A 96 -2.64 -1.51 -12.93
C ALA A 96 -2.16 -0.17 -13.51
N SER A 97 -3.10 0.67 -13.98
CA SER A 97 -2.85 2.09 -14.27
C SER A 97 -2.42 2.86 -13.01
N THR A 98 -2.93 2.45 -11.85
CA THR A 98 -2.51 2.90 -10.51
C THR A 98 -2.08 1.70 -9.67
N VAL A 99 -1.34 1.95 -8.59
CA VAL A 99 -1.10 0.95 -7.54
C VAL A 99 -2.16 1.17 -6.46
N ARG A 100 -3.01 0.18 -6.24
CA ARG A 100 -4.02 0.21 -5.16
C ARG A 100 -3.58 -0.73 -4.05
N VAL A 101 -3.53 -0.23 -2.83
CA VAL A 101 -3.28 -1.01 -1.61
C VAL A 101 -4.58 -1.03 -0.81
N ILE A 102 -5.02 -2.23 -0.45
CA ILE A 102 -6.21 -2.48 0.36
C ILE A 102 -5.73 -3.20 1.61
N VAL A 103 -6.11 -2.71 2.78
CA VAL A 103 -5.86 -3.36 4.07
C VAL A 103 -7.21 -3.63 4.72
N GLU A 104 -7.46 -4.88 5.06
CA GLU A 104 -8.70 -5.35 5.66
C GLU A 104 -8.40 -6.03 7.00
N ARG A 105 -9.13 -5.66 8.06
CA ARG A 105 -9.07 -6.39 9.34
C ARG A 105 -10.35 -7.20 9.55
N GLU A 106 -10.22 -8.35 10.21
CA GLU A 106 -11.40 -9.02 10.77
C GLU A 106 -11.95 -8.20 11.96
N VAL A 107 -13.27 -8.05 12.01
CA VAL A 107 -14.04 -7.35 13.05
C VAL A 107 -14.67 -8.32 14.04
#